data_AF-A0A5E3XBX1-F1
#
_entry.id   AF-A0A5E3XBX1-F1
#
_cell.length_a   1.000
_cell.length_b   1.000
_cell.length_c   1.000
_cell.angle_alpha   90.00
_cell.angle_beta   90.00
_cell.angle_gamma   90.00
#
_symmetry.space_group_name_H-M   'P 1'
#
loop_
_entity.id
_entity.type
_entity.pdbx_description
1 polymer ?
#
loop_
_entity_poly.entity_id
_entity_poly.type
_entity_poly.pdbx_seq_one_letter_code
_entity_poly.pdbx_strand_id
1 'polypeptide(L)'
;MSAIASVADDSIDCTMELQHLHYYIGRLLVARSDAGLVEFDIDSVPYPDELAPFYQRVRNGPADNDRAVHIIFLGSRVGITTSIGVSDDAIIGETESYRLRVKRPRAVRAWSLWRFWIRTIVKLAFERPDLSEHAALVRAARVRLPTTKDICSMVPLEWPPPPSPPPMPSPPPMPSSPPPNPDLVIVESDSDKESEDEVEAYLLGYDD
;
A
#
# COMPACT_ATOMS: atom_id res chain seq x y z
N MET A 1 26.27 9.34 -5.16
CA MET A 1 25.68 10.68 -5.01
C MET A 1 24.29 10.50 -4.42
N SER A 2 24.10 10.82 -3.14
CA SER A 2 22.81 10.69 -2.46
C SER A 2 21.90 11.84 -2.89
N ALA A 3 20.73 11.52 -3.45
CA ALA A 3 19.67 12.49 -3.62
C ALA A 3 19.07 12.79 -2.25
N ILE A 4 19.48 13.92 -1.66
CA ILE A 4 18.79 14.50 -0.52
C ILE A 4 17.52 15.11 -1.10
N ALA A 5 16.40 14.40 -0.96
CA ALA A 5 15.09 14.95 -1.26
C ALA A 5 14.77 16.03 -0.22
N SER A 6 15.12 17.28 -0.52
CA SER A 6 14.51 18.41 0.19
C SER A 6 13.05 18.46 -0.22
N VAL A 7 12.15 18.01 0.66
CA VAL A 7 10.70 18.17 0.49
C VAL A 7 10.35 19.63 0.75
N ALA A 8 10.64 20.48 -0.22
CA ALA A 8 10.01 21.77 -0.34
C ALA A 8 8.70 21.54 -1.10
N ASP A 9 7.61 21.28 -0.36
CA ASP A 9 6.31 21.96 -0.45
C ASP A 9 5.25 21.15 0.31
N ASP A 10 4.34 21.84 1.01
CA ASP A 10 3.20 21.21 1.69
C ASP A 10 2.11 20.70 0.73
N SER A 11 2.36 20.84 -0.58
CA SER A 11 1.48 20.35 -1.62
C SER A 11 1.70 18.88 -1.94
N ILE A 12 0.62 18.12 -1.93
CA ILE A 12 0.54 16.81 -2.59
C ILE A 12 -0.03 17.05 -3.98
N ASP A 13 0.64 16.55 -5.01
CA ASP A 13 0.09 16.43 -6.36
C ASP A 13 0.52 15.10 -6.98
N CYS A 14 -0.22 14.06 -6.60
CA CYS A 14 0.02 12.67 -6.97
C CYS A 14 -1.14 12.22 -7.85
N THR A 15 -1.18 12.72 -9.08
CA THR A 15 -2.22 12.41 -10.08
C THR A 15 -1.62 11.74 -11.30
N MET A 16 -2.34 10.76 -11.85
CA MET A 16 -1.97 9.96 -13.01
C MET A 16 -3.07 10.04 -14.09
N GLU A 17 -2.72 9.63 -15.30
CA GLU A 17 -3.70 9.44 -16.37
C GLU A 17 -4.59 8.22 -16.10
N LEU A 18 -5.82 8.26 -16.60
CA LEU A 18 -6.78 7.16 -16.42
C LEU A 18 -6.26 5.81 -16.95
N GLN A 19 -5.45 5.84 -18.03
CA GLN A 19 -4.84 4.63 -18.60
C GLN A 19 -3.92 3.92 -17.61
N HIS A 20 -3.17 4.67 -16.80
CA HIS A 20 -2.27 4.09 -15.78
C HIS A 20 -3.07 3.45 -14.64
N LEU A 21 -4.20 4.06 -14.25
CA LEU A 21 -5.12 3.44 -13.29
C LEU A 21 -5.72 2.14 -13.85
N HIS A 22 -6.15 2.13 -15.11
CA HIS A 22 -6.66 0.90 -15.76
C HIS A 22 -5.59 -0.20 -15.82
N TYR A 23 -4.34 0.16 -16.12
CA TYR A 23 -3.23 -0.79 -16.09
C TYR A 23 -3.00 -1.36 -14.68
N TYR A 24 -3.01 -0.51 -13.66
CA TYR A 24 -2.89 -0.93 -12.27
C TYR A 24 -4.04 -1.86 -11.84
N ILE A 25 -5.29 -1.54 -12.19
CA ILE A 25 -6.44 -2.42 -11.94
C ILE A 25 -6.23 -3.77 -12.63
N GLY A 26 -5.78 -3.80 -13.89
CA GLY A 26 -5.47 -5.03 -14.60
C GLY A 26 -4.47 -5.91 -13.84
N ARG A 27 -3.40 -5.33 -13.31
CA ARG A 27 -2.42 -6.06 -12.47
C ARG A 27 -3.03 -6.66 -11.21
N LEU A 28 -3.91 -5.91 -10.55
CA LEU A 28 -4.63 -6.38 -9.36
C LEU A 28 -5.57 -7.55 -9.66
N LEU A 29 -6.25 -7.52 -10.82
CA LEU A 29 -7.14 -8.60 -11.25
C LEU A 29 -6.36 -9.89 -11.56
N VAL A 30 -5.17 -9.77 -12.18
CA VAL A 30 -4.27 -10.91 -12.41
C VAL A 30 -3.80 -11.48 -11.08
N ALA A 31 -3.25 -10.64 -10.19
CA ALA A 31 -2.77 -11.08 -8.89
C ALA A 31 -3.87 -11.76 -8.04
N ARG A 32 -5.11 -11.25 -8.10
CA ARG A 32 -6.25 -11.90 -7.45
C ARG A 32 -6.63 -13.23 -8.07
N SER A 33 -6.53 -13.36 -9.40
CA SER A 33 -6.79 -14.63 -10.07
C SER A 33 -5.77 -15.69 -9.67
N ASP A 34 -4.50 -15.30 -9.51
CA ASP A 34 -3.40 -16.19 -9.12
C ASP A 34 -3.49 -16.64 -7.65
N ALA A 35 -3.92 -15.74 -6.75
CA ALA A 35 -4.04 -16.02 -5.31
C ALA A 35 -5.26 -16.91 -4.95
N GLY A 36 -6.25 -17.04 -5.84
CA GLY A 36 -7.49 -17.75 -5.55
C GLY A 36 -8.46 -16.99 -4.62
N LEU A 37 -9.54 -17.65 -4.21
CA LEU A 37 -10.68 -16.99 -3.52
C LEU A 37 -10.38 -16.51 -2.08
N VAL A 38 -9.33 -16.99 -1.42
CA VAL A 38 -9.29 -16.98 0.06
C VAL A 38 -8.58 -15.79 0.68
N GLU A 39 -7.61 -15.11 0.05
CA GLU A 39 -7.17 -13.81 0.59
C GLU A 39 -6.40 -13.00 -0.45
N PHE A 40 -7.13 -12.23 -1.27
CA PHE A 40 -6.48 -11.25 -2.12
C PHE A 40 -5.94 -10.10 -1.27
N ASP A 41 -4.62 -10.08 -1.10
CA ASP A 41 -3.92 -8.96 -0.51
C ASP A 41 -3.55 -7.94 -1.59
N ILE A 42 -4.15 -6.75 -1.51
CA ILE A 42 -3.82 -5.62 -2.39
C ILE A 42 -2.36 -5.16 -2.23
N ASP A 43 -1.74 -5.40 -1.06
CA ASP A 43 -0.34 -5.03 -0.81
C ASP A 43 0.67 -5.93 -1.52
N SER A 44 0.22 -7.07 -2.06
CA SER A 44 1.05 -7.92 -2.93
C SER A 44 1.37 -7.26 -4.28
N VAL A 45 0.60 -6.24 -4.68
CA VAL A 45 0.81 -5.51 -5.93
C VAL A 45 1.36 -4.11 -5.61
N PRO A 46 2.52 -3.73 -6.18
CA PRO A 46 3.06 -2.39 -6.00
C PRO A 46 2.06 -1.31 -6.42
N TYR A 47 1.89 -0.30 -5.57
CA TYR A 47 1.09 0.87 -5.90
C TYR A 47 1.70 1.63 -7.10
N PRO A 48 0.90 2.43 -7.84
CA PRO A 48 1.41 3.25 -8.94
C PRO A 48 2.48 4.25 -8.49
N ASP A 49 3.55 4.40 -9.29
CA ASP A 49 4.70 5.25 -8.97
C ASP A 49 4.30 6.71 -8.70
N GLU A 50 3.26 7.20 -9.39
CA GLU A 50 2.73 8.56 -9.21
C GLU A 50 2.16 8.80 -7.80
N LEU A 51 1.75 7.73 -7.10
CA LEU A 51 1.27 7.78 -5.72
C LEU A 51 2.38 7.57 -4.68
N ALA A 52 3.60 7.21 -5.10
CA ALA A 52 4.73 6.98 -4.19
C ALA A 52 5.01 8.16 -3.24
N PRO A 53 5.01 9.44 -3.70
CA PRO A 53 5.24 10.56 -2.80
C PRO A 53 4.15 10.70 -1.74
N PHE A 54 2.88 10.46 -2.11
CA PHE A 54 1.76 10.48 -1.17
C PHE A 54 1.86 9.33 -0.16
N TYR A 55 2.18 8.12 -0.61
CA TYR A 55 2.39 6.96 0.24
C TYR A 55 3.48 7.21 1.30
N GLN A 56 4.64 7.74 0.88
CA GLN A 56 5.73 8.09 1.79
C GLN A 56 5.29 9.16 2.81
N ARG A 57 4.49 10.14 2.38
CA ARG A 57 3.97 11.19 3.27
C ARG A 57 3.01 10.64 4.32
N VAL A 58 2.07 9.77 3.94
CA VAL A 58 1.14 9.12 4.89
C VAL A 58 1.93 8.30 5.91
N ARG A 59 2.93 7.56 5.44
CA ARG A 59 3.79 6.71 6.27
C ARG A 59 4.61 7.48 7.31
N ASN A 60 5.20 8.61 6.92
CA ASN A 60 6.21 9.30 7.74
C ASN A 60 5.64 10.18 8.86
N GLY A 61 4.31 10.25 9.03
CA GLY A 61 3.71 10.66 10.32
C GLY A 61 3.07 12.06 10.40
N PRO A 62 3.64 13.18 9.90
CA PRO A 62 2.97 14.47 9.98
C PRO A 62 2.11 14.67 8.72
N ALA A 63 1.19 13.74 8.47
CA ALA A 63 0.38 13.75 7.26
C ALA A 63 -0.90 14.61 7.38
N ASP A 64 -1.06 15.31 8.52
CA ASP A 64 -2.15 16.26 8.73
C ASP A 64 -1.70 17.65 8.25
N ASN A 65 -1.71 17.82 6.92
CA ASN A 65 -1.51 19.13 6.32
C ASN A 65 -2.67 20.05 6.69
N ASP A 66 -2.42 21.35 6.88
CA ASP A 66 -3.49 22.36 7.05
C ASP A 66 -4.37 22.54 5.80
N ARG A 67 -4.02 21.89 4.68
CA ARG A 67 -4.71 21.95 3.38
C ARG A 67 -5.59 20.73 3.09
N ALA A 68 -6.77 20.96 2.51
CA ALA A 68 -7.71 19.88 2.24
C ALA A 68 -7.10 18.93 1.21
N VAL A 69 -7.33 17.62 1.38
CA VAL A 69 -6.87 16.62 0.40
C VAL A 69 -8.05 16.27 -0.49
N HIS A 70 -7.82 16.31 -1.79
CA HIS A 70 -8.75 15.95 -2.84
C HIS A 70 -8.34 14.58 -3.39
N ILE A 71 -9.29 13.65 -3.43
CA ILE A 71 -9.11 12.36 -4.07
C ILE A 71 -9.96 12.38 -5.33
N ILE A 72 -9.33 12.24 -6.49
CA ILE A 72 -9.97 12.21 -7.79
C ILE A 72 -10.00 10.76 -8.23
N PHE A 73 -11.18 10.15 -8.23
CA PHE A 73 -11.32 8.75 -8.61
C PHE A 73 -11.72 8.59 -10.07
N LEU A 74 -12.51 9.54 -10.58
CA LEU A 74 -12.93 9.59 -11.99
C LEU A 74 -12.85 11.00 -12.51
N GLY A 75 -12.31 11.12 -13.71
CA GLY A 75 -12.04 12.36 -14.40
C GLY A 75 -11.01 12.12 -15.51
N SER A 76 -10.56 13.21 -16.13
CA SER A 76 -9.46 13.18 -17.11
C SER A 76 -8.13 12.77 -16.48
N ARG A 77 -8.00 12.98 -15.16
CA ARG A 77 -6.89 12.49 -14.31
C ARG A 77 -7.44 11.91 -13.02
N VAL A 78 -6.70 11.00 -12.41
CA VAL A 78 -7.07 10.30 -11.16
C VAL A 78 -5.91 10.32 -10.17
N GLY A 79 -6.19 10.22 -8.87
CA GLY A 79 -5.17 10.22 -7.82
C GLY A 79 -5.50 11.19 -6.70
N ILE A 80 -4.48 11.74 -6.05
CA ILE A 80 -4.61 12.51 -4.80
C ILE A 80 -3.86 13.82 -4.94
N THR A 81 -4.54 14.93 -4.65
CA THR A 81 -3.95 16.28 -4.74
C THR A 81 -4.43 17.17 -3.61
N THR A 82 -3.67 18.22 -3.31
CA THR A 82 -4.07 19.33 -2.43
C THR A 82 -4.39 20.61 -3.21
N SER A 83 -4.14 20.59 -4.53
CA SER A 83 -4.45 21.71 -5.42
C SER A 83 -5.92 21.67 -5.84
N ILE A 84 -6.65 22.74 -5.55
CA ILE A 84 -8.04 22.89 -5.98
C ILE A 84 -8.10 22.98 -7.51
N GLY A 85 -7.17 23.70 -8.15
CA GLY A 85 -7.10 23.85 -9.60
C GLY A 85 -6.94 22.49 -10.30
N VAL A 86 -5.97 21.68 -9.87
CA VAL A 86 -5.78 20.32 -10.42
C VAL A 86 -7.03 19.47 -10.19
N SER A 87 -7.68 19.60 -9.04
CA SER A 87 -8.91 18.86 -8.74
C SER A 87 -10.10 19.30 -9.59
N ASP A 88 -10.23 20.58 -9.92
CA ASP A 88 -11.29 21.13 -10.77
C ASP A 88 -11.03 20.75 -12.23
N ASP A 89 -9.81 20.95 -12.73
CA ASP A 89 -9.41 20.63 -14.11
C ASP A 89 -9.61 19.15 -14.44
N ALA A 90 -9.37 18.27 -13.47
CA ALA A 90 -9.56 16.84 -13.65
C ALA A 90 -11.03 16.43 -13.88
N ILE A 91 -12.00 17.27 -13.50
CA ILE A 91 -13.43 16.94 -13.61
C ILE A 91 -14.20 17.84 -14.60
N ILE A 92 -13.58 18.90 -15.10
CA ILE A 92 -14.21 19.80 -16.07
C ILE A 92 -14.54 19.03 -17.34
N GLY A 93 -15.82 19.07 -17.76
CA GLY A 93 -16.30 18.39 -18.95
C GLY A 93 -16.55 16.88 -18.80
N GLU A 94 -16.26 16.32 -17.62
CA GLU A 94 -16.36 14.88 -17.35
C GLU A 94 -17.69 14.52 -16.69
N THR A 95 -18.61 13.90 -17.43
CA THR A 95 -19.97 13.58 -16.97
C THR A 95 -20.01 12.52 -15.87
N GLU A 96 -19.06 11.59 -15.89
CA GLU A 96 -18.96 10.48 -14.92
C GLU A 96 -17.91 10.76 -13.83
N SER A 97 -17.48 12.02 -13.69
CA SER A 97 -16.44 12.38 -12.74
C SER A 97 -16.84 12.13 -11.28
N TYR A 98 -15.83 11.85 -10.47
CA TYR A 98 -16.00 11.71 -9.04
C TYR A 98 -14.75 12.09 -8.29
N ARG A 99 -14.96 12.98 -7.32
CA ARG A 99 -13.92 13.41 -6.40
C ARG A 99 -14.46 13.53 -4.98
N LEU A 100 -13.58 13.31 -4.01
CA LEU A 100 -13.84 13.50 -2.59
C LEU A 100 -12.90 14.57 -2.04
N ARG A 101 -13.46 15.45 -1.21
CA ARG A 101 -12.67 16.41 -0.42
C ARG A 101 -12.64 15.95 1.03
N VAL A 102 -11.46 15.63 1.53
CA VAL A 102 -11.22 15.16 2.89
C VAL A 102 -10.78 16.32 3.78
N LYS A 103 -11.50 16.51 4.90
CA LYS A 103 -11.26 17.63 5.83
C LYS A 103 -10.39 17.30 7.03
N ARG A 104 -10.49 16.13 7.69
CA ARG A 104 -9.56 15.57 8.73
C ARG A 104 -9.95 14.12 9.07
N PRO A 105 -9.03 13.25 9.56
CA PRO A 105 -7.56 13.32 9.44
C PRO A 105 -7.15 13.10 7.98
N ARG A 106 -6.40 14.01 7.37
CA ARG A 106 -6.51 14.22 5.91
C ARG A 106 -5.84 13.15 5.06
N ALA A 107 -4.56 12.90 5.29
CA ALA A 107 -3.80 12.00 4.43
C ALA A 107 -4.09 10.51 4.72
N VAL A 108 -4.13 10.09 5.98
CA VAL A 108 -4.45 8.68 6.33
C VAL A 108 -5.86 8.33 5.86
N ARG A 109 -6.82 9.24 6.02
CA ARG A 109 -8.17 9.03 5.49
C ARG A 109 -8.18 8.97 3.98
N ALA A 110 -7.46 9.88 3.30
CA ALA A 110 -7.38 9.85 1.85
C ALA A 110 -6.77 8.55 1.31
N TRP A 111 -5.72 8.05 1.97
CA TRP A 111 -5.14 6.74 1.70
C TRP A 111 -6.14 5.59 1.92
N SER A 112 -6.82 5.58 3.06
CA SER A 112 -7.82 4.56 3.40
C SER A 112 -8.97 4.53 2.39
N LEU A 113 -9.47 5.71 2.01
CA LEU A 113 -10.50 5.86 1.00
C LEU A 113 -9.99 5.40 -0.36
N TRP A 114 -8.78 5.78 -0.76
CA TRP A 114 -8.18 5.30 -2.02
C TRP A 114 -8.13 3.77 -2.09
N ARG A 115 -7.64 3.11 -1.03
CA ARG A 115 -7.59 1.64 -0.98
C ARG A 115 -8.96 0.99 -0.98
N PHE A 116 -9.91 1.51 -0.21
CA PHE A 116 -11.29 1.02 -0.19
C PHE A 116 -11.90 1.01 -1.58
N TRP A 117 -11.64 2.05 -2.37
CA TRP A 117 -12.10 2.15 -3.75
C TRP A 117 -11.48 1.09 -4.66
N ILE A 118 -10.15 0.94 -4.61
CA ILE A 118 -9.47 -0.08 -5.41
C ILE A 118 -9.98 -1.48 -5.06
N ARG A 119 -10.14 -1.79 -3.76
CA ARG A 119 -10.73 -3.07 -3.31
C ARG A 119 -12.16 -3.26 -3.82
N THR A 120 -12.96 -2.19 -3.85
CA THR A 120 -14.35 -2.23 -4.35
C THR A 120 -14.38 -2.56 -5.84
N ILE A 121 -13.53 -1.93 -6.65
CA ILE A 121 -13.42 -2.22 -8.09
C ILE A 121 -13.00 -3.67 -8.32
N VAL A 122 -11.95 -4.12 -7.62
CA VAL A 122 -11.45 -5.49 -7.74
C VAL A 122 -12.51 -6.50 -7.27
N LYS A 123 -13.26 -6.23 -6.20
CA LYS A 123 -14.38 -7.07 -5.76
C LYS A 123 -15.48 -7.17 -6.81
N LEU A 124 -15.86 -6.05 -7.40
CA LEU A 124 -16.88 -6.00 -8.45
C LEU A 124 -16.50 -6.79 -9.69
N ALA A 125 -15.25 -6.74 -10.11
CA ALA A 125 -14.77 -7.49 -11.28
C ALA A 125 -14.99 -9.00 -11.16
N PHE A 126 -14.88 -9.54 -9.94
CA PHE A 126 -15.10 -10.97 -9.69
C PHE A 126 -16.58 -11.30 -9.43
N GLU A 127 -17.37 -10.36 -8.88
CA GLU A 127 -18.82 -10.53 -8.73
C GLU A 127 -19.57 -10.42 -10.06
N ARG A 128 -19.01 -9.70 -11.03
CA ARG A 128 -19.64 -9.34 -12.30
C ARG A 128 -18.68 -9.59 -13.47
N PRO A 129 -18.40 -10.86 -13.80
CA PRO A 129 -17.52 -11.20 -14.93
C PRO A 129 -18.08 -10.75 -16.29
N ASP A 130 -19.38 -10.42 -16.35
CA ASP A 130 -20.03 -9.78 -17.50
C ASP A 130 -19.53 -8.36 -17.77
N LEU A 131 -18.94 -7.70 -16.77
CA LEU A 131 -18.28 -6.40 -16.91
C LEU A 131 -16.80 -6.62 -17.22
N SER A 132 -16.49 -7.12 -18.42
CA SER A 132 -15.11 -7.38 -18.84
C SER A 132 -14.33 -6.11 -19.19
N GLU A 133 -15.01 -5.02 -19.51
CA GLU A 133 -14.40 -3.72 -19.79
C GLU A 133 -14.07 -2.97 -18.50
N HIS A 134 -12.79 -2.60 -18.30
CA HIS A 134 -12.36 -1.85 -17.11
C HIS A 134 -13.15 -0.56 -16.90
N ALA A 135 -13.48 0.19 -17.96
CA ALA A 135 -14.29 1.39 -17.85
C ALA A 135 -15.71 1.08 -17.34
N ALA A 136 -16.30 -0.04 -17.74
CA ALA A 136 -17.60 -0.47 -17.25
C ALA A 136 -17.55 -0.88 -15.77
N LEU A 137 -16.49 -1.56 -15.33
CA LEU A 137 -16.26 -1.90 -13.93
C LEU A 137 -16.14 -0.66 -13.05
N VAL A 138 -15.37 0.32 -13.52
CA VAL A 138 -15.15 1.58 -12.82
C VAL A 138 -16.45 2.39 -12.71
N ARG A 139 -17.26 2.47 -13.78
CA ARG A 139 -18.61 3.06 -13.74
C ARG A 139 -19.56 2.29 -12.82
N ALA A 140 -19.53 0.96 -12.83
CA ALA A 140 -20.36 0.15 -11.95
C ALA A 140 -19.96 0.33 -10.47
N ALA A 141 -18.66 0.43 -10.19
CA ALA A 141 -18.14 0.74 -8.86
C ALA A 141 -18.68 2.08 -8.39
N ARG A 142 -18.67 3.10 -9.26
CA ARG A 142 -19.16 4.45 -8.95
C ARG A 142 -20.54 4.48 -8.30
N VAL A 143 -21.47 3.63 -8.77
CA VAL A 143 -22.85 3.55 -8.26
C VAL A 143 -22.92 2.95 -6.86
N ARG A 144 -21.97 2.08 -6.49
CA ARG A 144 -21.90 1.45 -5.17
C ARG A 144 -21.24 2.32 -4.11
N LEU A 145 -20.78 3.52 -4.48
CA LEU A 145 -19.94 4.31 -3.59
C LEU A 145 -20.79 5.20 -2.70
N PRO A 146 -20.57 5.14 -1.38
CA PRO A 146 -21.35 5.94 -0.43
C PRO A 146 -21.19 7.43 -0.70
N THR A 147 -22.14 8.22 -0.20
CA THR A 147 -21.99 9.68 -0.24
C THR A 147 -20.77 10.09 0.58
N THR A 148 -20.21 11.27 0.30
CA THR A 148 -19.07 11.82 1.06
C THR A 148 -19.32 11.86 2.58
N LYS A 149 -20.58 12.01 3.00
CA LYS A 149 -20.97 12.03 4.41
C LYS A 149 -20.87 10.65 5.05
N ASP A 150 -21.28 9.61 4.32
CA ASP A 150 -21.35 8.24 4.84
C ASP A 150 -19.99 7.50 4.69
N ILE A 151 -19.25 7.76 3.62
CA ILE A 151 -18.01 7.04 3.34
C ILE A 151 -16.94 7.26 4.43
N CYS A 152 -16.96 8.43 5.09
CA CYS A 152 -16.02 8.75 6.15
C CYS A 152 -16.33 8.03 7.47
N SER A 153 -17.56 7.58 7.72
CA SER A 153 -17.88 6.74 8.89
C SER A 153 -17.73 5.24 8.57
N MET A 154 -17.90 4.85 7.31
CA MET A 154 -17.86 3.46 6.87
C MET A 154 -16.45 2.88 6.69
N VAL A 155 -15.48 3.69 6.28
CA VAL A 155 -14.13 3.20 5.94
C VAL A 155 -13.19 3.37 7.14
N PRO A 156 -12.71 2.28 7.76
CA PRO A 156 -11.71 2.35 8.83
C PRO A 156 -10.42 3.03 8.37
N LEU A 157 -9.70 3.64 9.31
CA LEU A 157 -8.38 4.17 9.01
C LEU A 157 -7.40 2.99 8.86
N GLU A 158 -6.70 2.98 7.74
CA GLU A 158 -5.65 2.03 7.39
C GLU A 158 -4.35 2.80 7.20
N TRP A 159 -3.25 2.26 7.70
CA TRP A 159 -1.91 2.82 7.46
C TRP A 159 -1.24 2.07 6.31
N PRO A 160 -0.38 2.74 5.52
CA PRO A 160 0.37 2.05 4.49
C PRO A 160 1.27 0.96 5.10
N PRO A 161 1.44 -0.22 4.45
CA PRO A 161 2.26 -1.31 4.99
C PRO A 161 3.72 -0.89 5.21
N PRO A 162 4.52 -1.59 6.03
CA PRO A 162 5.97 -1.37 6.10
C PRO A 162 6.65 -1.58 4.74
N PRO A 163 7.84 -1.01 4.47
CA PRO A 163 8.52 -1.26 3.21
C PRO A 163 8.90 -2.74 3.24
N SER A 164 8.90 -3.41 2.09
CA SER A 164 9.50 -4.74 2.02
C SER A 164 10.93 -4.63 2.54
N PRO A 165 11.38 -5.51 3.45
CA PRO A 165 12.76 -5.51 3.91
C PRO A 165 13.68 -5.62 2.68
N PRO A 166 14.85 -4.99 2.70
CA PRO A 166 15.80 -5.13 1.60
C PRO A 166 16.05 -6.61 1.35
N PRO A 167 16.19 -7.04 0.08
CA PRO A 167 16.54 -8.43 -0.21
C PRO A 167 17.79 -8.77 0.58
N MET A 168 17.71 -9.80 1.42
CA MET A 168 18.87 -10.23 2.19
C MET A 168 20.02 -10.46 1.21
N PRO A 169 21.24 -9.95 1.49
CA PRO A 169 22.39 -10.30 0.68
C PRO A 169 22.46 -11.82 0.64
N SER A 170 22.58 -12.37 -0.58
CA SER A 170 22.70 -13.81 -0.77
C SER A 170 23.76 -14.34 0.20
N PRO A 171 23.49 -15.46 0.91
CA PRO A 171 24.48 -16.01 1.82
C PRO A 171 25.79 -16.18 1.06
N PRO A 172 26.93 -15.80 1.64
CA PRO A 172 28.22 -15.97 0.99
C PRO A 172 28.34 -17.45 0.57
N PRO A 173 28.92 -17.74 -0.62
CA PRO A 173 29.13 -19.11 -1.04
C PRO A 173 29.82 -19.86 0.08
N MET A 174 29.18 -20.93 0.56
CA MET A 174 29.73 -21.80 1.58
C MET A 174 31.19 -22.13 1.20
N PRO A 175 32.17 -21.92 2.09
CA PRO A 175 33.51 -22.39 1.82
C PRO A 175 33.43 -23.90 1.61
N SER A 176 33.90 -24.34 0.44
CA SER A 176 33.99 -25.74 0.08
C SER A 176 34.71 -26.47 1.21
N SER A 177 34.07 -27.49 1.78
CA SER A 177 34.64 -28.30 2.84
C SER A 177 36.08 -28.72 2.45
N PRO A 178 37.10 -28.47 3.29
CA PRO A 178 38.43 -28.99 3.00
C PRO A 178 38.37 -30.52 2.97
N PRO A 179 39.18 -31.18 2.12
CA PRO A 179 39.21 -32.62 2.05
C PRO A 179 39.55 -33.21 3.43
N PRO A 180 39.02 -34.40 3.78
CA PRO A 180 39.24 -35.01 5.08
C PRO A 180 40.74 -35.26 5.27
N ASN A 181 41.30 -34.62 6.29
CA ASN A 181 42.68 -34.82 6.71
C ASN A 181 42.74 -36.16 7.48
N PRO A 182 43.53 -37.16 7.05
CA PRO A 182 43.50 -38.50 7.65
C PRO A 182 44.13 -38.62 9.05
N ASP A 183 44.61 -37.52 9.66
CA ASP A 183 45.36 -37.55 10.93
C ASP A 183 44.66 -36.86 12.12
N LEU A 184 43.34 -36.69 12.07
CA LEU A 184 42.58 -36.23 13.24
C LEU A 184 42.07 -37.42 14.06
N VAL A 185 42.87 -37.79 15.06
CA VAL A 185 42.47 -38.64 16.18
C VAL A 185 41.29 -37.95 16.88
N ILE A 186 40.11 -38.53 16.75
CA ILE A 186 38.93 -38.16 17.53
C ILE A 186 39.23 -38.61 18.97
N VAL A 187 39.50 -37.66 19.85
CA VAL A 187 39.39 -37.89 21.29
C VAL A 187 37.93 -37.68 21.61
N GLU A 188 37.19 -38.79 21.76
CA GLU A 188 35.87 -38.77 22.40
C GLU A 188 36.07 -38.28 23.84
N SER A 189 35.55 -37.09 24.13
CA SER A 189 35.39 -36.61 25.50
C SER A 189 33.91 -36.62 25.80
N ASP A 190 33.47 -37.67 26.48
CA ASP A 190 32.21 -37.71 27.20
C ASP A 190 32.19 -36.57 28.22
N SER A 191 31.24 -35.66 28.07
CA SER A 191 30.79 -34.83 29.19
C SER A 191 29.32 -34.48 28.97
N ASP A 192 28.47 -35.38 29.47
CA ASP A 192 27.13 -35.05 29.92
C ASP A 192 27.17 -33.78 30.79
N LYS A 193 26.30 -32.82 30.48
CA LYS A 193 25.56 -32.04 31.48
C LYS A 193 24.41 -31.26 30.85
N GLU A 194 23.22 -31.68 31.26
CA GLU A 194 21.96 -30.95 31.27
C GLU A 194 22.09 -29.57 31.93
N SER A 195 21.29 -28.61 31.46
CA SER A 195 20.47 -27.67 32.26
C SER A 195 20.14 -26.48 31.35
N GLU A 196 18.92 -26.33 30.86
CA GLU A 196 17.72 -25.77 31.51
C GLU A 196 17.42 -24.37 30.96
N ASP A 197 16.13 -24.15 30.76
CA ASP A 197 15.46 -22.98 30.22
C ASP A 197 15.85 -21.67 30.91
N GLU A 198 15.91 -20.57 30.15
CA GLU A 198 15.50 -19.28 30.68
C GLU A 198 14.94 -18.38 29.56
N VAL A 199 13.63 -18.18 29.63
CA VAL A 199 12.83 -17.26 28.81
C VAL A 199 12.52 -16.06 29.71
N GLU A 200 13.17 -14.92 29.49
CA GLU A 200 12.78 -13.68 30.18
C GLU A 200 11.80 -12.86 29.33
N ALA A 201 10.57 -12.78 29.84
CA ALA A 201 9.55 -11.82 29.42
C ALA A 201 9.54 -10.65 30.42
N TYR A 202 9.66 -9.41 29.94
CA TYR A 202 9.43 -8.22 30.77
C TYR A 202 8.08 -7.58 30.41
N LEU A 203 7.16 -7.58 31.39
CA LEU A 203 5.94 -6.77 31.40
C LEU A 203 6.04 -5.74 32.53
N LEU A 204 5.98 -4.47 32.11
CA LEU A 204 5.41 -3.27 32.75
C LEU A 204 5.54 -3.07 34.27
N GLY A 205 6.29 -2.02 34.63
CA GLY A 205 6.04 -1.22 35.83
C GLY A 205 5.59 0.18 35.42
N TYR A 206 4.38 0.55 35.84
CA TYR A 206 3.93 1.93 35.93
C TYR A 206 4.70 2.64 37.05
N ASP A 207 5.15 3.86 36.81
CA ASP A 207 5.51 4.80 37.88
C ASP A 207 4.47 5.93 37.92
N ASP A 208 3.99 6.14 39.16
CA ASP A 208 3.04 7.11 39.74
C ASP A 208 2.45 8.26 38.89
#